data_AF-A0A525WKW3-F1
#
_entry.id   AF-A0A525WKW3-F1
#
_cell.length_a   1.000
_cell.length_b   1.000
_cell.length_c   1.000
_cell.angle_alpha   90.00
_cell.angle_beta   90.00
_cell.angle_gamma   90.00
#
_symmetry.space_group_name_H-M   'P 1'
#
loop_
_entity.id
_entity.type
_entity.pdbx_description
1 polymer ?
#
loop_
_entity_poly.entity_id
_entity_poly.type
_entity_poly.pdbx_seq_one_letter_code
_entity_poly.pdbx_strand_id
1 'polypeptide(L)'
;MPLAADRQVVSTTVGYRSLFHAPYDAWTPSQLLRHFQTRTSPRYFPVVDPIESAREKIEHILNGRFEFNQESHIVPAPIRWTVNSSHDREWLILLHKFYYAVGLGTAYDETKASCYAEKW
;
A
#
# COMPACT_ATOMS: atom_id res chain seq x y z
N MET A 1 33.96 -5.08 -1.18
CA MET A 1 33.15 -6.13 -1.81
C MET A 1 31.71 -5.62 -1.93
N PRO A 2 31.25 -5.09 -3.08
CA PRO A 2 29.87 -4.72 -3.24
C PRO A 2 29.08 -5.94 -3.74
N LEU A 3 28.08 -6.37 -2.96
CA LEU A 3 27.08 -7.34 -3.41
C LEU A 3 26.17 -6.65 -4.42
N ALA A 4 26.16 -7.20 -5.64
CA ALA A 4 25.32 -6.74 -6.73
C ALA A 4 23.84 -6.74 -6.30
N ALA A 5 23.16 -5.61 -6.52
CA ALA A 5 21.72 -5.55 -6.38
C ALA A 5 21.11 -6.47 -7.45
N ASP A 6 20.55 -7.58 -6.99
CA ASP A 6 19.86 -8.54 -7.83
C ASP A 6 18.61 -7.85 -8.42
N ARG A 7 18.70 -7.50 -9.69
CA ARG A 7 17.66 -6.79 -10.41
C ARG A 7 16.59 -7.82 -10.75
N GLN A 8 15.61 -8.02 -9.85
CA GLN A 8 14.46 -8.86 -10.15
C GLN A 8 13.72 -8.27 -11.36
N VAL A 9 13.94 -8.89 -12.52
CA VAL A 9 13.14 -8.67 -13.71
C VAL A 9 11.78 -9.30 -13.41
N VAL A 10 10.81 -8.49 -13.00
CA VAL A 10 9.42 -8.93 -12.91
C VAL A 10 8.98 -9.31 -14.31
N SER A 11 8.84 -10.60 -14.55
CA SER A 11 8.32 -11.15 -15.80
C SER A 11 6.90 -10.62 -16.00
N THR A 12 6.74 -9.64 -16.89
CA THR A 12 5.46 -9.01 -17.25
C THR A 12 4.53 -9.92 -18.05
N THR A 13 4.78 -11.23 -18.06
CA THR A 13 4.07 -12.19 -18.92
C THR A 13 3.72 -13.48 -18.19
N VAL A 14 3.57 -13.46 -16.86
CA VAL A 14 2.71 -14.46 -16.21
C VAL A 14 1.28 -14.05 -16.52
N GLY A 15 0.64 -14.76 -17.46
CA GLY A 15 -0.67 -14.38 -17.98
C GLY A 15 -1.70 -14.18 -16.87
N TYR A 16 -2.27 -12.97 -16.79
CA TYR A 16 -3.38 -12.61 -15.89
C TYR A 16 -4.55 -13.62 -15.91
N ARG A 17 -4.64 -14.45 -16.95
CA ARG A 17 -5.68 -15.46 -17.16
C ARG A 17 -5.84 -16.47 -16.03
N SER A 18 -4.83 -16.70 -15.17
CA SER A 18 -4.96 -17.66 -14.07
C SER A 18 -5.37 -17.05 -12.72
N LEU A 19 -5.45 -15.71 -12.60
CA LEU A 19 -5.80 -15.06 -11.34
C LEU A 19 -7.31 -14.94 -11.13
N PHE A 20 -8.05 -14.87 -12.23
CA PHE A 20 -9.49 -14.62 -12.22
C PHE A 20 -10.24 -15.82 -12.78
N HIS A 21 -11.45 -16.03 -12.29
CA HIS A 21 -12.40 -17.00 -12.84
C HIS A 21 -13.41 -16.28 -13.75
N ALA A 22 -14.10 -17.04 -14.60
CA ALA A 22 -15.21 -16.53 -15.38
C ALA A 22 -16.23 -15.76 -14.50
N PRO A 23 -16.75 -14.61 -14.96
CA PRO A 23 -16.54 -14.02 -16.29
C PRO A 23 -15.29 -13.13 -16.41
N TYR A 24 -14.54 -12.92 -15.33
CA TYR A 24 -13.45 -11.95 -15.24
C TYR A 24 -12.17 -12.40 -15.96
N ASP A 25 -12.00 -13.71 -16.18
CA ASP A 25 -10.87 -14.32 -16.89
C ASP A 25 -10.76 -13.92 -18.37
N ALA A 26 -11.88 -13.55 -18.99
CA ALA A 26 -11.98 -13.10 -20.37
C ALA A 26 -11.90 -11.57 -20.53
N TRP A 27 -11.90 -10.81 -19.42
CA TRP A 27 -11.95 -9.36 -19.47
C TRP A 27 -10.56 -8.74 -19.55
N THR A 28 -10.47 -7.62 -20.28
CA THR A 28 -9.27 -6.77 -20.29
C THR A 28 -9.10 -6.04 -18.95
N PRO A 29 -7.89 -5.58 -18.59
CA PRO A 29 -7.67 -4.78 -17.38
C PRO A 29 -8.58 -3.54 -17.30
N SER A 30 -8.87 -2.87 -18.42
CA SER A 30 -9.77 -1.71 -18.45
C SER A 30 -11.24 -2.08 -18.20
N GLN A 31 -11.68 -3.25 -18.68
CA GLN A 31 -13.02 -3.77 -18.37
C GLN A 31 -13.15 -4.15 -16.89
N LEU A 32 -12.13 -4.79 -16.32
CA LEU A 32 -12.07 -5.10 -14.89
C LEU A 32 -12.10 -3.82 -14.04
N LEU A 33 -11.25 -2.84 -14.36
CA LEU A 33 -11.23 -1.56 -13.65
C LEU A 33 -12.60 -0.87 -13.72
N ARG A 34 -13.20 -0.77 -14.92
CA ARG A 34 -14.54 -0.18 -15.09
C ARG A 34 -15.57 -0.90 -14.25
N HIS A 35 -15.56 -2.24 -14.24
CA HIS A 35 -16.47 -3.03 -13.41
C HIS A 35 -16.34 -2.68 -11.92
N PHE A 36 -15.11 -2.62 -11.38
CA PHE A 36 -14.90 -2.28 -9.97
C PHE A 36 -15.27 -0.81 -9.65
N GLN A 37 -15.14 0.10 -10.61
CA GLN A 37 -15.54 1.50 -10.47
C GLN A 37 -17.06 1.71 -10.50
N THR A 38 -17.81 0.90 -11.26
CA THR A 38 -19.26 1.09 -11.45
C THR A 38 -20.13 0.11 -10.66
N ARG A 39 -19.56 -0.96 -10.10
CA ARG A 39 -20.35 -1.94 -9.32
C ARG A 39 -20.96 -1.28 -8.08
N THR A 40 -22.19 -1.66 -7.77
CA THR A 40 -22.93 -1.16 -6.60
C THR A 40 -22.95 -2.16 -5.43
N SER A 41 -22.41 -3.36 -5.64
CA SER A 41 -22.33 -4.46 -4.67
C SER A 41 -21.10 -5.34 -4.94
N PRO A 42 -20.44 -5.90 -3.90
CA PRO A 42 -20.68 -5.65 -2.48
C PRO A 42 -20.33 -4.21 -2.09
N ARG A 43 -21.05 -3.66 -1.11
CA ARG A 43 -20.70 -2.38 -0.50
C ARG A 43 -19.52 -2.61 0.45
N TYR A 44 -18.53 -1.75 0.33
CA TYR A 44 -17.36 -1.73 1.21
C TYR A 44 -17.47 -0.53 2.16
N PHE A 45 -16.96 -0.70 3.37
CA PHE A 45 -16.68 0.40 4.28
C PHE A 45 -15.31 0.15 4.93
N PRO A 46 -14.48 1.19 5.10
CA PRO A 46 -13.20 1.04 5.77
C PRO A 46 -13.41 0.78 7.26
N VAL A 47 -12.63 -0.14 7.82
CA VAL A 47 -12.49 -0.28 9.27
C VAL A 47 -11.27 0.54 9.66
N VAL A 48 -11.51 1.67 10.32
CA VAL A 48 -10.47 2.63 10.67
C VAL A 48 -9.94 2.30 12.07
N ASP A 49 -8.63 2.12 12.17
CA ASP A 49 -7.93 2.19 13.45
C ASP A 49 -7.59 3.65 13.72
N PRO A 50 -8.11 4.27 14.80
CA PRO A 50 -7.96 5.71 15.04
C PRO A 50 -6.52 6.13 15.32
N ILE A 51 -5.65 5.21 15.77
CA ILE A 51 -4.25 5.50 16.04
C ILE A 51 -3.44 5.35 14.75
N GLU A 52 -3.61 4.22 14.06
CA GLU A 52 -2.83 3.91 12.86
C GLU A 52 -3.24 4.73 11.64
N SER A 53 -4.47 5.24 11.62
CA SER A 53 -5.03 6.05 10.54
C SER A 53 -5.20 7.54 10.90
N ALA A 54 -4.65 7.98 12.04
CA ALA A 54 -4.72 9.39 12.44
C ALA A 54 -4.13 10.31 11.35
N ARG A 55 -4.81 11.42 11.04
CA ARG A 55 -4.39 12.33 9.96
C ARG A 55 -2.93 12.76 10.09
N GLU A 56 -2.49 13.16 11.27
CA GLU A 56 -1.10 13.54 11.54
C GLU A 56 -0.09 12.44 11.18
N LYS A 57 -0.40 11.18 11.53
CA LYS A 57 0.44 10.02 11.18
C LYS A 57 0.49 9.81 9.66
N ILE A 58 -0.62 10.01 8.96
CA ILE A 58 -0.67 9.93 7.49
C ILE A 58 0.16 11.04 6.83
N GLU A 59 0.11 12.27 7.35
CA GLU A 59 0.97 13.36 6.87
C GLU A 59 2.46 13.05 7.08
N HIS A 60 2.83 12.45 8.20
CA HIS A 60 4.20 11.98 8.42
C HIS A 60 4.62 10.93 7.40
N ILE A 61 3.73 9.97 7.10
CA ILE A 61 3.98 8.90 6.13
C ILE A 61 4.16 9.44 4.71
N LEU A 62 3.38 10.43 4.29
CA LEU A 62 3.60 11.12 3.01
C LEU A 62 5.05 11.58 2.87
N ASN A 63 5.61 12.14 3.95
CA ASN A 63 6.98 12.62 4.04
C ASN A 63 8.02 11.53 4.37
N GLY A 64 7.64 10.25 4.35
CA GLY A 64 8.55 9.12 4.57
C GLY A 64 8.90 8.87 6.04
N ARG A 65 8.23 9.53 6.98
CA ARG A 65 8.38 9.30 8.42
C ARG A 65 7.31 8.31 8.91
N PHE A 66 7.75 7.18 9.43
CA PHE A 66 6.86 6.13 9.95
C PHE A 66 6.99 6.05 11.47
N GLU A 67 5.85 5.92 12.15
CA GLU A 67 5.78 5.79 13.60
C GLU A 67 5.09 4.47 13.97
N PHE A 68 5.84 3.54 14.54
CA PHE A 68 5.36 2.23 14.96
C PHE A 68 6.02 1.84 16.28
N ASN A 69 5.29 1.12 17.12
CA ASN A 69 5.75 0.69 18.44
C ASN A 69 6.46 1.81 19.26
N GLN A 70 5.88 3.02 19.26
CA GLN A 70 6.42 4.21 19.96
C GLN A 70 7.77 4.72 19.42
N GLU A 71 8.25 4.20 18.29
CA GLU A 71 9.46 4.65 17.61
C GLU A 71 9.15 5.31 16.27
N SER A 72 9.88 6.38 15.97
CA SER A 72 9.74 7.11 14.71
C SER A 72 11.02 7.03 13.88
N HIS A 73 10.89 6.60 12.64
CA HIS A 73 12.02 6.42 11.72
C HIS A 73 11.71 6.98 10.33
N ILE A 74 12.73 7.53 9.67
CA ILE A 74 12.65 7.90 8.26
C ILE A 74 12.93 6.66 7.41
N VAL A 75 12.02 6.36 6.49
CA VAL A 75 12.15 5.29 5.50
C VAL A 75 12.27 5.93 4.12
N PRO A 76 13.47 5.98 3.53
CA PRO A 76 13.68 6.63 2.24
C PRO A 76 12.96 5.87 1.12
N ALA A 77 12.60 6.60 0.06
CA ALA A 77 12.13 5.99 -1.19
C ALA A 77 13.32 5.54 -2.06
N PRO A 78 13.25 4.34 -2.70
CA PRO A 78 12.23 3.31 -2.52
C PRO A 78 12.37 2.60 -1.17
N ILE A 79 11.23 2.19 -0.58
CA ILE A 79 11.21 1.45 0.68
C ILE A 79 11.96 0.13 0.50
N ARG A 80 13.01 -0.06 1.29
CA ARG A 80 13.73 -1.34 1.38
C ARG A 80 13.04 -2.22 2.41
N TRP A 81 12.01 -2.95 1.98
CA TRP A 81 11.14 -3.76 2.85
C TRP A 81 11.85 -4.79 3.73
N THR A 82 13.07 -5.21 3.38
CA THR A 82 13.86 -6.17 4.16
C THR A 82 14.85 -5.52 5.13
N VAL A 83 14.93 -4.19 5.17
CA VAL A 83 15.82 -3.44 6.05
C VAL A 83 15.01 -2.86 7.21
N ASN A 84 15.36 -3.22 8.44
CA ASN A 84 14.76 -2.64 9.63
C ASN A 84 15.48 -1.34 10.02
N SER A 85 14.75 -0.24 10.14
CA SER A 85 15.28 1.02 10.68
C SER A 85 15.38 1.01 12.20
N SER A 86 14.63 0.12 12.87
CA SER A 86 14.64 -0.05 14.32
C SER A 86 15.51 -1.24 14.76
N HIS A 87 15.94 -1.23 16.01
CA HIS A 87 16.50 -2.42 16.68
C HIS A 87 15.42 -3.42 17.11
N ASP A 88 14.17 -2.98 17.21
CA ASP A 88 13.03 -3.83 17.52
C ASP A 88 12.46 -4.47 16.25
N ARG A 89 12.32 -5.80 16.28
CA ARG A 89 11.75 -6.57 15.19
C ARG A 89 10.25 -6.30 15.01
N GLU A 90 9.52 -5.97 16.09
CA GLU A 90 8.09 -5.66 15.97
C GLU A 90 7.85 -4.42 15.11
N TRP A 91 8.78 -3.47 15.10
CA TRP A 91 8.70 -2.31 14.21
C TRP A 91 8.62 -2.69 12.74
N LEU A 92 9.50 -3.61 12.28
CA LEU A 92 9.48 -4.11 10.91
C LEU A 92 8.21 -4.91 10.63
N ILE A 93 7.71 -5.65 11.61
CA ILE A 93 6.45 -6.38 11.49
C ILE A 93 5.29 -5.41 11.27
N LEU A 94 5.21 -4.32 12.05
CA LEU A 94 4.18 -3.29 11.94
C LEU A 94 4.24 -2.55 10.59
N LEU A 95 5.44 -2.28 10.07
CA LEU A 95 5.59 -1.73 8.72
C LEU A 95 4.89 -2.58 7.65
N HIS A 96 4.91 -3.91 7.80
CA HIS A 96 4.26 -4.87 6.89
C HIS A 96 2.79 -5.15 7.21
N LYS A 97 2.23 -4.63 8.31
CA LYS A 97 0.79 -4.76 8.60
C LYS A 97 -0.05 -3.74 7.82
N PHE A 98 0.57 -2.70 7.26
CA PHE A 98 -0.08 -1.67 6.45
C PHE A 98 -1.32 -1.02 7.10
N TYR A 99 -1.40 -0.95 8.43
CA TYR A 99 -2.56 -0.37 9.10
C TYR A 99 -2.81 1.10 8.71
N TYR A 100 -1.74 1.82 8.34
CA TYR A 100 -1.80 3.18 7.83
C TYR A 100 -2.40 3.31 6.41
N ALA A 101 -2.49 2.22 5.63
CA ALA A 101 -2.99 2.28 4.26
C ALA A 101 -4.47 2.69 4.20
N VAL A 102 -5.26 2.33 5.22
CA VAL A 102 -6.65 2.79 5.35
C VAL A 102 -6.68 4.31 5.51
N GLY A 103 -5.81 4.88 6.34
CA GLY A 103 -5.72 6.33 6.51
C GLY A 103 -5.32 7.08 5.24
N LEU A 104 -4.41 6.52 4.42
CA LEU A 104 -4.09 7.08 3.09
C LEU A 104 -5.34 7.07 2.18
N GLY A 105 -6.05 5.95 2.12
CA GLY A 105 -7.28 5.81 1.32
C GLY A 105 -8.38 6.77 1.77
N THR A 106 -8.61 6.89 3.08
CA THR A 106 -9.59 7.84 3.65
C THR A 106 -9.20 9.29 3.37
N ALA A 107 -7.92 9.65 3.54
CA ALA A 107 -7.45 11.00 3.24
C ALA A 107 -7.59 11.36 1.75
N TYR A 108 -7.32 10.40 0.85
CA TYR A 108 -7.63 10.56 -0.57
C TYR A 108 -9.13 10.72 -0.82
N ASP A 109 -9.98 9.89 -0.21
CA ASP A 109 -11.42 9.96 -0.44
C ASP A 109 -12.01 11.31 0.00
N GLU A 110 -11.55 11.84 1.14
CA GLU A 110 -11.98 13.13 1.69
C GLU A 110 -11.50 14.33 0.85
N THR A 111 -10.24 14.31 0.38
CA THR A 111 -9.59 15.49 -0.21
C THR A 111 -9.45 15.45 -1.72
N LYS A 112 -9.47 14.25 -2.30
CA LYS A 112 -9.10 13.94 -3.69
C LYS A 112 -7.68 14.38 -4.07
N ALA A 113 -6.80 14.66 -3.10
CA ALA A 113 -5.42 15.02 -3.39
C ALA A 113 -4.61 13.80 -3.81
N SER A 114 -3.98 13.85 -4.99
CA SER A 114 -3.34 12.68 -5.61
C SER A 114 -2.17 12.12 -4.80
N CYS A 115 -1.51 12.94 -3.98
CA CYS A 115 -0.36 12.52 -3.16
C CYS A 115 -0.68 11.33 -2.24
N TYR A 116 -1.90 11.23 -1.70
CA TYR A 116 -2.30 10.09 -0.86
C TYR A 116 -2.43 8.80 -1.67
N ALA A 117 -3.00 8.89 -2.89
CA ALA A 117 -3.16 7.75 -3.79
C ALA A 117 -1.85 7.33 -4.45
N GLU A 118 -0.92 8.27 -4.68
CA GLU A 118 0.43 8.00 -5.20
C GLU A 118 1.34 7.39 -4.13
N LYS A 119 1.12 7.74 -2.85
CA LYS A 119 1.88 7.18 -1.72
C LYS A 119 1.44 5.75 -1.37
N TRP A 120 0.14 5.48 -1.49
CA TRP A 120 -0.46 4.16 -1.28
C TRP A 120 0.03 3.14 -2.31
#